data_AF-A0A3A4KAM8-F1
#
_entry.id   AF-A0A3A4KAM8-F1
#
_cell.length_a   1.000
_cell.length_b   1.000
_cell.length_c   1.000
_cell.angle_alpha   90.00
_cell.angle_beta   90.00
_cell.angle_gamma   90.00
#
_symmetry.space_group_name_H-M   'P 1'
#
loop_
_entity.id
_entity.type
_entity.pdbx_description
1 polymer ?
#
loop_
_entity_poly.entity_id
_entity_poly.type
_entity_poly.pdbx_seq_one_letter_code
_entity_poly.pdbx_strand_id
1 'polypeptide(L)' 'MPVNTTDLLICGRDPGPINTRQAHTAMQLHLDCTVDRCKVRRRARTTLVEAGKCVLDERALRYPV' A
#
# COMPACT_ATOMS: atom_id res chain seq x y z
N MET A 1 1.33 -14.53 11.88
CA MET A 1 1.09 -13.33 12.70
C MET A 1 -0.16 -12.63 12.16
N PRO A 2 -1.25 -12.49 12.93
CA PRO A 2 -2.46 -11.84 12.42
C PRO A 2 -2.22 -10.33 12.30
N VAL A 3 -2.27 -9.82 11.08
CA VAL A 3 -2.26 -8.38 10.78
C VAL A 3 -3.52 -7.75 11.35
N ASN A 4 -3.36 -6.67 12.11
CA ASN A 4 -4.46 -5.87 12.62
C ASN A 4 -4.98 -4.94 11.50
N THR A 5 -6.15 -5.24 10.95
CA THR A 5 -6.79 -4.46 9.87
C THR A 5 -7.00 -2.98 10.23
N THR A 6 -7.06 -2.66 11.53
CA THR A 6 -7.24 -1.29 12.04
C THR A 6 -6.09 -0.36 11.65
N ASP A 7 -4.87 -0.88 11.52
CA ASP A 7 -3.71 -0.08 11.12
C ASP A 7 -3.82 0.40 9.66
N LEU A 8 -4.66 -0.24 8.83
CA LEU A 8 -4.92 0.21 7.47
C LEU A 8 -5.73 1.50 7.41
N LEU A 9 -6.36 1.95 8.51
CA LEU A 9 -7.16 3.17 8.53
C LEU A 9 -6.33 4.41 8.86
N ILE A 10 -5.16 4.24 9.46
CA ILE A 10 -4.36 5.34 9.99
C ILE A 10 -3.37 5.81 8.91
N CYS A 11 -3.72 6.90 8.21
CA CYS A 11 -2.82 7.52 7.26
C CYS A 11 -1.50 7.95 7.96
N GLY A 12 -0.36 7.58 7.38
CA GLY A 12 0.97 7.92 7.90
C GLY A 12 1.59 6.91 8.87
N ARG A 13 0.82 5.93 9.37
CA ARG A 13 1.37 4.77 10.09
C ARG A 13 1.68 3.64 9.11
N ASP A 14 2.83 2.99 9.24
CA ASP A 14 3.11 1.79 8.44
C ASP A 14 2.30 0.63 9.04
N PRO A 15 1.40 -0.02 8.28
CA PRO A 15 0.59 -1.13 8.78
C PRO A 15 1.40 -2.43 8.93
N GLY A 16 2.70 -2.40 8.62
CA GLY A 16 3.55 -3.58 8.62
C GLY A 16 3.33 -4.45 7.38
N PRO A 17 3.80 -5.71 7.39
CA PRO A 17 3.57 -6.65 6.30
C PRO A 17 2.07 -6.92 6.16
N ILE A 18 1.52 -6.80 4.96
CA ILE A 18 0.11 -7.08 4.67
C ILE A 18 0.00 -8.04 3.49
N ASN A 19 -1.10 -8.77 3.40
CA ASN A 19 -1.34 -9.65 2.25
C ASN A 19 -1.97 -8.88 1.08
N THR A 20 -2.04 -9.51 -0.10
CA THR A 20 -2.60 -8.92 -1.33
C THR A 20 -4.02 -8.39 -1.13
N ARG A 21 -4.88 -9.12 -0.38
CA ARG A 21 -6.26 -8.68 -0.12
C ARG A 21 -6.28 -7.39 0.69
N GLN A 22 -5.49 -7.33 1.77
CA GLN A 22 -5.35 -6.15 2.60
C GLN A 22 -4.73 -4.98 1.84
N ALA A 23 -3.81 -5.24 0.92
CA ALA A 23 -3.24 -4.20 0.07
C ALA A 23 -4.30 -3.60 -0.87
N HIS A 24 -5.17 -4.42 -1.47
CA HIS A 24 -6.31 -3.90 -2.24
C HIS A 24 -7.28 -3.10 -1.36
N THR A 25 -7.60 -3.60 -0.16
CA THR A 25 -8.45 -2.86 0.79
C THR A 25 -7.82 -1.52 1.17
N ALA A 26 -6.53 -1.48 1.47
CA ALA A 26 -5.80 -0.24 1.74
C ALA A 26 -5.88 0.76 0.58
N MET A 27 -5.76 0.30 -0.67
CA MET A 27 -5.91 1.15 -1.85
C MET A 27 -7.32 1.74 -1.99
N GLN A 28 -8.35 0.98 -1.58
CA GLN A 28 -9.74 1.42 -1.60
C GLN A 28 -10.09 2.35 -0.44
N LEU A 29 -9.45 2.20 0.72
CA LEU A 29 -9.67 3.06 1.89
C LEU A 29 -9.01 4.44 1.73
N HIS A 30 -7.89 4.51 1.01
CA HIS A 30 -7.06 5.70 0.91
C HIS A 30 -7.14 6.36 -0.48
N LEU A 31 -8.32 6.37 -1.12
CA LEU A 31 -8.49 6.87 -2.49
C LEU A 31 -7.96 8.30 -2.70
N ASP A 32 -8.13 9.18 -1.70
CA ASP A 32 -7.69 10.58 -1.74
C ASP A 32 -6.24 10.81 -1.29
N CYS A 33 -5.56 9.78 -0.80
CA CYS A 33 -4.16 9.87 -0.40
C CYS A 33 -3.22 9.54 -1.56
N THR A 34 -1.96 9.96 -1.50
CA THR A 34 -0.95 9.59 -2.48
C THR A 34 0.13 8.68 -1.88
N VAL A 35 0.79 7.86 -2.69
CA VAL A 35 1.82 6.89 -2.25
C VAL A 35 3.09 7.56 -1.68
N ASP A 36 3.34 8.82 -2.05
CA ASP A 36 4.41 9.63 -1.49
C ASP A 36 4.10 10.09 -0.06
N ARG A 37 2.82 10.34 0.27
CA ARG A 37 2.39 10.84 1.59
C ARG A 37 1.87 9.78 2.55
N CYS A 38 1.24 8.73 2.04
CA CYS A 38 0.59 7.71 2.86
C CYS A 38 1.42 6.42 2.92
N LYS A 39 1.94 6.09 4.11
CA LYS A 39 2.71 4.86 4.36
C LYS A 39 1.88 3.61 4.10
N VAL A 40 0.58 3.63 4.40
CA VAL A 40 -0.36 2.53 4.10
C VAL A 40 -0.47 2.29 2.59
N ARG A 41 -0.70 3.33 1.77
CA ARG A 41 -0.73 3.19 0.30
C ARG A 41 0.63 2.75 -0.26
N ARG A 42 1.73 3.28 0.28
CA ARG A 42 3.07 2.86 -0.15
C ARG A 42 3.28 1.37 0.09
N ARG A 43 3.03 0.91 1.32
CA ARG A 43 3.13 -0.51 1.70
C ARG A 43 2.24 -1.39 0.82
N ALA A 44 0.98 -1.00 0.63
CA ALA A 44 0.06 -1.71 -0.23
C ALA A 44 0.54 -1.80 -1.67
N ARG A 45 1.09 -0.71 -2.23
CA ARG A 45 1.65 -0.73 -3.58
C ARG A 45 2.80 -1.72 -3.66
N THR A 46 3.75 -1.64 -2.74
CA THR A 46 4.92 -2.53 -2.70
C THR A 46 4.47 -3.99 -2.65
N THR A 47 3.55 -4.35 -1.76
CA THR A 47 2.98 -5.71 -1.68
C THR A 47 2.31 -6.16 -3.00
N LEU A 48 1.57 -5.27 -3.67
CA LEU A 48 0.92 -5.62 -4.94
C LEU A 48 1.92 -5.77 -6.08
N VAL A 49 2.99 -4.98 -6.10
CA VAL A 49 4.07 -5.08 -7.09
C VAL A 49 4.85 -6.37 -6.89
N GLU A 50 5.26 -6.67 -5.66
CA GLU A 50 5.96 -7.92 -5.30
C GLU A 50 5.12 -9.16 -5.62
N ALA A 51 3.79 -9.08 -5.45
CA ALA A 51 2.86 -10.15 -5.81
C ALA A 51 2.54 -10.24 -7.31
N GLY A 52 3.11 -9.37 -8.16
CA GLY A 52 2.84 -9.32 -9.60
C GLY A 52 1.41 -8.89 -9.96
N LYS A 53 0.70 -8.22 -9.05
CA LYS A 53 -0.68 -7.72 -9.21
C LYS A 53 -0.76 -6.24 -9.57
N CYS A 54 0.36 -5.54 -9.55
CA CYS A 54 0.48 -4.14 -9.96
C CYS A 54 1.79 -3.96 -10.71
N VAL A 55 1.72 -3.46 -11.95
CA VAL A 55 2.89 -3.09 -12.74
C VAL A 55 3.04 -1.58 -12.66
N LEU A 56 4.23 -1.10 -12.33
CA LEU A 56 4.54 0.32 -12.27
C LEU A 56 4.98 0.80 -13.65
N ASP A 57 4.38 1.88 -14.12
CA ASP A 57 4.86 2.63 -15.28
C ASP A 57 6.18 3.35 -14.96
N GLU A 58 6.97 3.69 -15.98
CA GLU A 58 8.26 4.37 -15.83
C GLU A 58 8.17 5.64 -14.99
N ARG A 59 7.08 6.40 -15.10
CA ARG A 59 6.88 7.62 -14.29
C ARG A 59 6.75 7.33 -12.80
N ALA A 60 6.20 6.16 -12.44
CA ALA A 60 5.99 5.75 -11.06
C ALA A 60 7.29 5.28 -10.38
N LEU A 61 8.33 4.92 -11.15
CA LEU A 61 9.65 4.56 -10.64
C LEU A 61 10.37 5.72 -9.94
N ARG A 62 9.93 6.98 -10.18
CA ARG A 62 10.43 8.16 -9.44
C ARG A 62 10.15 8.10 -7.94
N TYR A 63 9.18 7.27 -7.53
CA TYR A 63 8.84 7.03 -6.14
C TYR A 63 9.06 5.54 -5.85
N PRO A 64 10.29 5.14 -5.46
CA PRO A 64 10.62 3.74 -5.28
C PRO A 64 9.71 3.06 -4.25
N VAL A 65 9.58 1.74 -4.40
CA VAL A 65 8.79 0.86 -3.52
C VAL A 65 9.39 0.74 -2.12
#